data_AF-A0A966Q1E6-F1
#
_entry.id   AF-A0A966Q1E6-F1
#
_cell.length_a   1.000
_cell.length_b   1.000
_cell.length_c   1.000
_cell.angle_alpha   90.00
_cell.angle_beta   90.00
_cell.angle_gamma   90.00
#
_symmetry.space_group_name_H-M   'P 1'
#
loop_
_entity.id
_entity.type
_entity.pdbx_description
1 polymer ?
#
loop_
_entity_poly.entity_id
_entity_poly.type
_entity_poly.pdbx_seq_one_letter_code
_entity_poly.pdbx_strand_id
1 'polypeptide(L)'
;MSKQEKPTIQSEEKKVGRPKLDIDPEQVKRLARLHCTMQEMADFFGCHRDTLHNNFSAEIDKGRSEGNISLRRKQWQMAVEKGNVVMLIWLGK
;
A
#
# COMPACT_ATOMS: atom_id res chain seq x y z
N MET A 1 -1.27 20.77 -59.79
CA MET A 1 -2.10 21.24 -58.68
C MET A 1 -1.48 20.77 -57.38
N SER A 2 -0.57 21.58 -56.83
CA SER A 2 0.19 21.26 -55.61
C SER A 2 -0.64 21.67 -54.39
N LYS A 3 -1.24 20.70 -53.69
CA LYS A 3 -1.88 20.95 -52.40
C LYS A 3 -0.80 20.82 -51.33
N GLN A 4 -0.34 21.94 -50.81
CA GLN A 4 0.45 21.99 -49.58
C GLN A 4 -0.51 21.76 -48.40
N GLU A 5 -0.39 20.61 -47.74
CA GLU A 5 -1.04 20.37 -46.45
C GLU A 5 -0.21 21.02 -45.35
N LYS A 6 -0.89 21.87 -44.56
CA LYS A 6 -0.31 22.72 -43.52
C LYS A 6 0.21 21.86 -42.35
N PRO A 7 1.37 22.18 -41.77
CA PRO A 7 1.88 21.45 -40.62
C PRO A 7 1.01 21.73 -39.39
N THR A 8 0.42 20.66 -38.85
CA THR A 8 -0.35 20.67 -37.60
C THR A 8 0.58 20.94 -36.42
N ILE A 9 0.47 22.13 -35.85
CA ILE A 9 1.15 22.53 -34.63
C ILE A 9 0.50 21.76 -33.48
N GLN A 10 1.19 20.75 -32.95
CA GLN A 10 0.81 20.08 -31.71
C GLN A 10 1.17 21.00 -30.54
N SER A 11 0.16 21.59 -29.91
CA SER A 11 0.33 22.41 -28.71
C SER A 11 0.61 21.50 -27.51
N GLU A 12 1.81 21.60 -26.93
CA GLU A 12 2.14 20.95 -25.66
C GLU A 12 1.31 21.54 -24.51
N GLU A 13 0.36 20.77 -24.01
CA GLU A 13 -0.39 21.11 -22.81
C GLU A 13 0.54 21.10 -21.59
N LYS A 14 0.73 22.27 -20.97
CA LYS A 14 1.45 22.40 -19.70
C LYS A 14 0.72 21.62 -18.61
N LYS A 15 1.25 20.46 -18.21
CA LYS A 15 0.77 19.72 -17.03
C LYS A 15 0.93 20.59 -15.78
N VAL A 16 -0.19 21.12 -15.30
CA VAL A 16 -0.26 21.89 -14.05
C VAL A 16 -0.43 20.90 -12.89
N GLY A 17 0.57 20.79 -12.00
CA GLY A 17 0.50 19.95 -10.80
C GLY A 17 1.87 19.46 -10.30
N ARG A 18 1.94 19.06 -9.01
CA ARG A 18 3.10 18.34 -8.46
C ARG A 18 3.31 17.06 -9.28
N PRO A 19 4.55 16.67 -9.63
CA PRO A 19 4.83 15.42 -10.33
C PRO A 19 4.11 14.24 -9.65
N LYS A 20 3.40 13.43 -10.43
CA LYS A 20 2.77 12.21 -9.91
C LYS A 20 3.90 11.26 -9.50
N LEU A 21 3.95 10.94 -8.22
CA LEU A 21 4.79 9.87 -7.73
C LEU A 21 4.17 8.54 -8.15
N ASP A 22 4.95 7.68 -8.77
CA ASP A 22 4.52 6.35 -9.16
C ASP A 22 4.59 5.44 -7.93
N ILE A 23 3.43 5.18 -7.31
CA ILE A 23 3.29 4.33 -6.13
C ILE A 23 2.54 3.06 -6.57
N ASP A 24 3.21 1.91 -6.51
CA ASP A 24 2.58 0.61 -6.76
C ASP A 24 1.60 0.26 -5.62
N PRO A 25 0.28 0.14 -5.89
CA PRO A 25 -0.71 -0.24 -4.88
C PRO A 25 -0.40 -1.59 -4.23
N GLU A 26 0.21 -2.53 -4.97
CA GLU A 26 0.56 -3.84 -4.42
C GLU A 26 1.76 -3.74 -3.45
N GLN A 27 2.72 -2.84 -3.69
CA GLN A 27 3.76 -2.55 -2.70
C GLN A 27 3.17 -1.96 -1.42
N VAL A 28 2.22 -1.03 -1.52
CA VAL A 28 1.54 -0.45 -0.35
C VAL A 28 0.87 -1.56 0.47
N LYS A 29 0.12 -2.44 -0.20
CA LYS A 29 -0.54 -3.59 0.42
C LYS A 29 0.46 -4.53 1.13
N ARG A 30 1.59 -4.84 0.47
CA ARG A 30 2.64 -5.69 1.06
C ARG A 30 3.24 -5.08 2.32
N LEU A 31 3.53 -3.78 2.32
CA LEU A 31 4.04 -3.07 3.50
C LEU A 31 3.00 -3.03 4.62
N ALA A 32 1.73 -2.75 4.29
CA ALA A 32 0.64 -2.76 5.25
C ALA A 32 0.44 -4.15 5.89
N ARG A 33 0.63 -5.23 5.11
CA ARG A 33 0.60 -6.62 5.60
C ARG A 33 1.72 -6.94 6.59
N LEU A 34 2.85 -6.25 6.49
CA LEU A 34 3.95 -6.34 7.46
C LEU A 34 3.71 -5.49 8.71
N HIS A 35 2.53 -4.87 8.84
CA HIS A 35 2.19 -3.95 9.93
C HIS A 35 3.08 -2.71 10.00
N CYS A 36 3.68 -2.28 8.88
CA CYS A 36 4.35 -0.98 8.80
C CYS A 36 3.36 0.15 9.11
N THR A 37 3.84 1.16 9.83
CA THR A 37 3.10 2.37 10.14
C THR A 37 2.94 3.25 8.89
N MET A 38 1.97 4.17 8.93
CA MET A 38 1.78 5.13 7.83
C MET A 38 3.02 5.98 7.59
N GLN A 39 3.80 6.29 8.63
CA GLN A 39 5.03 7.07 8.52
C GLN A 39 6.11 6.28 7.79
N GLU A 40 6.37 5.04 8.20
CA GLU A 40 7.37 4.18 7.55
C GLU A 40 7.05 3.93 6.08
N MET A 41 5.77 3.71 5.75
CA MET A 41 5.35 3.59 4.35
C MET A 41 5.54 4.90 3.59
N ALA A 42 5.21 6.04 4.20
CA ALA A 42 5.38 7.36 3.59
C ALA A 42 6.86 7.66 3.31
N ASP A 43 7.74 7.35 4.25
CA ASP A 43 9.19 7.50 4.12
C ASP A 43 9.75 6.56 3.03
N PHE A 44 9.24 5.32 2.95
CA PHE A 44 9.63 4.37 1.91
C PHE A 44 9.31 4.87 0.49
N PHE A 45 8.13 5.46 0.28
CA PHE A 45 7.74 6.02 -1.02
C PHE A 45 8.23 7.46 -1.24
N GLY A 46 8.76 8.13 -0.21
CA GLY A 46 9.12 9.55 -0.29
C GLY A 46 7.91 10.47 -0.48
N CYS A 47 6.77 10.12 0.13
CA CYS A 47 5.52 10.88 0.03
C CYS A 47 5.03 11.37 1.40
N HIS A 48 4.01 12.23 1.42
CA HIS A 48 3.37 12.61 2.69
C HIS A 48 2.37 11.52 3.11
N ARG A 49 2.18 11.34 4.42
CA ARG A 49 1.24 10.36 4.98
C ARG A 49 -0.18 10.48 4.43
N ASP A 50 -0.64 11.71 4.22
CA ASP A 50 -1.99 11.98 3.70
C ASP A 50 -2.15 11.47 2.26
N THR A 51 -1.06 11.42 1.48
CA THR A 51 -1.09 10.84 0.13
C THR A 51 -1.44 9.35 0.19
N LEU A 52 -0.88 8.61 1.15
CA LEU A 52 -1.22 7.20 1.36
C LEU A 52 -2.64 7.04 1.91
N HIS A 53 -3.02 7.86 2.89
CA HIS A 53 -4.35 7.79 3.50
C HIS A 53 -5.48 8.06 2.49
N ASN A 54 -5.31 9.08 1.64
CA ASN A 54 -6.39 9.52 0.75
C ASN A 54 -6.53 8.66 -0.51
N ASN A 55 -5.43 8.04 -0.98
CA ASN A 55 -5.43 7.33 -2.27
C ASN A 55 -5.32 5.81 -2.14
N PHE A 56 -4.82 5.28 -1.01
CA PHE A 56 -4.50 3.86 -0.86
C PHE A 56 -5.09 3.23 0.42
N SER A 57 -6.14 3.84 0.99
CA SER A 57 -6.76 3.35 2.23
C SER A 57 -7.28 1.92 2.10
N ALA A 58 -7.90 1.58 0.96
CA ALA A 58 -8.44 0.25 0.70
C ALA A 58 -7.34 -0.83 0.68
N GLU A 59 -6.21 -0.56 0.03
CA GLU A 59 -5.06 -1.44 -0.06
C GLU A 59 -4.39 -1.62 1.31
N ILE A 60 -4.30 -0.53 2.08
CA ILE A 60 -3.74 -0.55 3.43
C ILE A 60 -4.62 -1.39 4.36
N ASP A 61 -5.93 -1.19 4.34
CA ASP A 61 -6.86 -1.94 5.19
C ASP A 61 -6.89 -3.42 4.82
N LYS A 62 -6.88 -3.73 3.51
CA LYS A 62 -6.77 -5.11 3.03
C LYS A 62 -5.45 -5.76 3.46
N GLY A 63 -4.34 -5.06 3.29
CA GLY A 63 -3.01 -5.52 3.74
C GLY A 63 -2.99 -5.80 5.24
N ARG A 64 -3.50 -4.89 6.07
CA ARG A 64 -3.61 -5.06 7.53
C ARG A 64 -4.48 -6.26 7.92
N SER A 65 -5.61 -6.45 7.25
CA SER A 65 -6.47 -7.61 7.47
C SER A 65 -5.74 -8.92 7.16
N GLU A 66 -5.03 -8.99 6.04
CA GLU A 66 -4.21 -10.14 5.65
C GLU A 66 -3.06 -10.38 6.64
N GLY A 67 -2.40 -9.32 7.12
CA GLY A 67 -1.35 -9.37 8.16
C GLY A 67 -1.88 -9.98 9.46
N ASN A 68 -3.02 -9.48 9.92
CA ASN A 68 -3.71 -9.98 11.11
C ASN A 68 -4.11 -11.46 11.00
N ILE A 69 -4.61 -11.89 9.84
CA ILE A 69 -4.93 -13.32 9.60
C ILE A 69 -3.65 -14.16 9.69
N SER A 70 -2.56 -13.71 9.06
CA SER A 70 -1.29 -14.42 9.10
C SER A 70 -0.71 -14.50 10.50
N LEU A 71 -0.83 -13.43 11.29
CA LEU A 71 -0.40 -13.40 12.69
C LEU A 71 -1.22 -14.37 13.53
N ARG A 72 -2.55 -14.32 13.43
CA ARG A 72 -3.44 -15.23 14.17
C ARG A 72 -3.18 -16.70 13.85
N ARG A 73 -2.95 -17.04 12.57
CA ARG A 73 -2.58 -18.40 12.17
C ARG A 73 -1.30 -18.86 12.88
N LYS A 74 -0.27 -18.01 12.91
CA LYS A 74 0.99 -18.33 13.61
C LYS A 74 0.79 -18.44 15.12
N GLN A 75 -0.01 -17.55 15.72
CA GLN A 75 -0.34 -17.60 17.14
C GLN A 75 -1.05 -18.92 17.50
N TRP A 76 -2.04 -19.33 16.70
CA TRP A 76 -2.73 -20.61 16.87
C TRP A 76 -1.77 -21.80 16.79
N GLN A 77 -0.91 -21.81 15.78
CA GLN A 77 0.10 -22.85 15.61
C GLN A 77 1.01 -22.95 16.84
N MET A 78 1.52 -21.82 17.33
CA MET A 78 2.38 -21.76 18.51
C MET A 78 1.65 -22.18 19.79
N ALA A 79 0.35 -21.85 19.89
CA ALA A 79 -0.47 -22.21 21.04
C ALA A 79 -0.76 -23.72 21.09
N VAL A 80 -1.27 -24.28 19.98
CA VAL A 80 -1.79 -25.65 19.93
C VAL A 80 -0.69 -26.68 19.66
N GLU A 81 0.13 -26.46 18.62
CA GLU A 81 1.12 -27.47 18.20
C GLU A 81 2.36 -27.48 19.10
N LYS A 82 2.76 -26.30 19.59
CA LYS A 82 3.96 -26.17 20.46
C LYS A 82 3.63 -26.04 21.94
N GLY A 83 2.35 -26.02 22.31
CA GLY A 83 1.92 -25.98 23.71
C GLY A 83 2.27 -24.69 24.45
N ASN A 84 2.35 -23.54 23.77
CA ASN A 84 2.63 -22.28 24.47
C ASN A 84 1.40 -21.85 25.32
N VAL A 85 1.49 -22.11 26.64
CA VAL A 85 0.43 -21.83 27.62
C VAL A 85 0.07 -20.35 27.67
N VAL A 86 1.04 -19.43 27.57
CA VAL A 86 0.77 -17.99 27.59
C VAL A 86 -0.06 -17.59 26.36
N MET A 87 0.24 -18.14 25.19
CA MET A 87 -0.53 -17.89 23.98
C MET A 87 -1.94 -18.50 24.05
N LEU A 88 -2.09 -19.67 24.66
CA LEU A 88 -3.41 -20.28 24.93
C LEU A 88 -4.27 -19.40 25.84
N ILE A 89 -3.69 -18.86 26.92
CA ILE A 89 -4.38 -17.91 27.82
C ILE A 89 -4.77 -16.64 27.05
N TRP A 90 -3.85 -16.10 26.24
CA TRP A 90 -4.10 -14.88 25.48
C TRP A 90 -5.22 -15.04 24.44
N LEU A 91 -5.29 -16.20 23.76
CA LEU A 91 -6.34 -16.50 22.78
C LEU A 91 -7.68 -16.92 23.39
N GLY A 92 -7.68 -17.39 24.65
CA GLY A 92 -8.88 -17.83 25.36
C GLY A 92 -9.64 -16.73 26.10
N LYS A 93 -9.13 -15.49 26.06
CA LYS A 93 -9.74 -14.30 26.67
C LYS A 93 -10.40 -13.43 25.60
#